data_AF-A0A7W1IT27-F1
#
_entry.id   AF-A0A7W1IT27-F1
#
_cell.length_a   1.000
_cell.length_b   1.000
_cell.length_c   1.000
_cell.angle_alpha   90.00
_cell.angle_beta   90.00
_cell.angle_gamma   90.00
#
_symmetry.space_group_name_H-M   'P 1'
#
loop_
_entity.id
_entity.type
_entity.pdbx_description
1 polymer ?
#
loop_
_entity_poly.entity_id
_entity_poly.type
_entity_poly.pdbx_seq_one_letter_code
_entity_poly.pdbx_strand_id
1 'polypeptide(L)' 'MVAGAGGYPLRLTTQSHWPFAWHFHPELELTWIKRGQGLRYVGESVEAFAAGDLVLIGPGIPHTWTSQPQPQPGQDCV' A
#
# COMPACT_ATOMS: atom_id res chain seq x y z
N MET A 1 36.90 -7.39 -10.81
CA MET A 1 35.56 -7.76 -11.29
C MET A 1 34.81 -6.49 -11.62
N VAL A 2 34.28 -6.38 -12.84
CA VAL A 2 33.56 -5.20 -13.31
C VAL A 2 32.15 -5.22 -12.73
N ALA A 3 31.72 -4.14 -12.09
CA ALA A 3 30.35 -3.96 -11.61
C ALA A 3 29.40 -3.97 -12.82
N GLY A 4 28.60 -5.04 -12.94
CA GLY A 4 27.55 -5.13 -13.95
C GLY A 4 26.44 -4.13 -13.67
N ALA A 5 25.90 -3.52 -14.73
CA ALA A 5 24.80 -2.57 -14.68
C ALA A 5 23.57 -3.17 -13.97
N GLY A 6 23.39 -2.87 -12.68
CA GLY A 6 22.25 -3.32 -11.89
C GLY A 6 21.04 -2.43 -12.13
N GLY A 7 20.16 -2.85 -13.04
CA GLY A 7 18.83 -2.24 -13.15
C GLY A 7 17.94 -2.68 -11.98
N TYR A 8 17.30 -1.74 -11.30
CA TYR A 8 16.25 -2.06 -10.34
C TYR A 8 14.96 -2.32 -11.13
N PRO A 9 14.33 -3.50 -11.01
CA PRO A 9 13.08 -3.76 -11.73
C PRO A 9 11.99 -2.81 -11.25
N LEU A 10 11.37 -2.07 -12.18
CA LEU A 10 10.17 -1.31 -11.88
C LEU A 10 8.98 -2.26 -11.79
N ARG A 11 8.33 -2.34 -10.63
CA ARG A 11 7.09 -3.08 -10.44
C ARG A 11 5.92 -2.11 -10.37
N LEU A 12 4.96 -2.26 -11.29
CA LEU A 12 3.70 -1.53 -11.25
C LEU A 12 2.56 -2.50 -10.89
N THR A 13 1.85 -2.21 -9.81
CA THR A 13 0.66 -2.96 -9.41
C THR A 13 -0.53 -2.00 -9.28
N THR A 14 -1.71 -2.48 -9.61
CA THR A 14 -2.96 -1.78 -9.33
C THR A 14 -3.92 -2.80 -8.72
N GLN A 15 -4.45 -2.49 -7.55
CA GLN A 15 -5.35 -3.38 -6.82
C GLN A 15 -6.64 -2.63 -6.48
N SER A 16 -7.76 -3.35 -6.46
CA SER A 16 -9.06 -2.81 -6.01
C SER A 16 -9.25 -2.97 -4.51
N HIS A 17 -8.57 -3.95 -3.91
CA HIS A 17 -8.49 -4.17 -2.49
C HIS A 17 -7.10 -4.72 -2.17
N TRP A 18 -6.58 -4.39 -0.99
CA TRP A 18 -5.39 -5.05 -0.45
C TRP A 18 -5.84 -6.06 0.60
N PRO A 19 -5.51 -7.35 0.46
CA PRO A 19 -5.64 -8.27 1.56
C PRO A 19 -4.67 -7.84 2.67
N PHE A 20 -5.09 -7.98 3.92
CA PHE A 20 -4.19 -7.73 5.04
C PHE A 20 -3.09 -8.79 5.06
N ALA A 21 -1.94 -8.45 4.48
CA ALA A 21 -0.79 -9.31 4.34
C ALA A 21 0.48 -8.46 4.47
N TRP A 22 1.24 -8.70 5.52
CA TRP A 22 2.53 -8.07 5.74
C TRP A 22 3.51 -8.46 4.64
N HIS A 23 4.23 -7.48 4.11
CA HIS A 23 5.29 -7.70 3.13
C HIS A 23 6.37 -6.62 3.22
N PHE A 24 7.50 -6.88 2.59
CA PHE A 24 8.63 -5.96 2.42
C PHE A 24 9.43 -6.37 1.18
N HIS A 25 10.20 -5.43 0.63
CA HIS A 25 11.03 -5.68 -0.54
C HIS A 25 12.19 -4.66 -0.61
N PRO A 26 13.28 -4.95 -1.34
CA PRO A 26 14.45 -4.07 -1.41
C PRO A 26 14.23 -2.81 -2.25
N GLU A 27 13.14 -2.71 -3.02
CA GLU A 27 12.79 -1.54 -3.81
C GLU A 27 12.11 -0.43 -2.96
N LEU A 28 12.15 0.81 -3.46
CA LEU A 28 11.25 1.88 -3.01
C LEU A 28 9.83 1.58 -3.50
N GLU A 29 8.83 1.75 -2.63
CA GLU A 29 7.42 1.70 -3.04
C GLU A 29 6.79 3.09 -3.02
N LEU A 30 6.13 3.48 -4.11
CA LEU A 30 5.28 4.67 -4.17
C LEU A 30 3.83 4.23 -4.39
N THR A 31 3.00 4.42 -3.36
CA THR A 31 1.59 4.04 -3.38
C THR A 31 0.70 5.29 -3.47
N TRP A 32 -0.12 5.35 -4.52
CA TRP A 32 -1.12 6.40 -4.72
C TRP A 32 -2.53 5.84 -4.53
N ILE A 33 -3.25 6.38 -3.54
CA ILE A 33 -4.62 5.96 -3.25
C ILE A 33 -5.59 6.71 -4.15
N LYS A 34 -6.02 6.07 -5.24
CA LYS A 34 -6.98 6.70 -6.17
C LYS A 34 -8.37 6.89 -5.56
N ARG A 35 -8.84 5.95 -4.74
CA ARG A 35 -10.17 5.91 -4.11
C ARG A 35 -10.13 5.08 -2.82
N GLY A 36 -11.09 5.30 -1.93
CA GLY A 36 -11.25 4.55 -0.69
C GLY A 36 -10.57 5.22 0.52
N GLN A 37 -10.70 4.57 1.67
CA GLN A 37 -10.09 4.98 2.93
C GLN A 37 -9.81 3.73 3.78
N GLY A 38 -8.95 3.87 4.78
CA GLY A 38 -8.55 2.75 5.62
C GLY A 38 -7.41 3.07 6.55
N LEU A 39 -6.68 2.03 6.96
CA LEU A 39 -5.44 2.18 7.74
C LEU A 39 -4.25 1.66 6.95
N ARG A 40 -3.13 2.38 7.05
CA ARG A 40 -1.82 1.95 6.59
C ARG A 40 -0.99 1.56 7.80
N TYR A 41 -0.24 0.48 7.66
CA TYR A 41 0.71 0.00 8.65
C TYR A 41 2.08 0.04 7.98
N VAL A 42 2.95 0.94 8.42
CA VAL A 42 4.27 1.16 7.79
C VAL A 42 5.32 1.22 8.88
N GLY A 43 6.11 0.14 9.00
CA GLY A 43 7.02 -0.04 10.12
C GLY A 43 6.28 0.02 11.46
N GLU A 44 6.59 1.03 12.26
CA GLU A 44 5.98 1.27 13.57
C GLU A 44 4.80 2.27 13.52
N SER A 45 4.53 2.87 12.36
CA SER A 45 3.42 3.81 12.20
C SER A 45 2.13 3.10 11.77
N VAL A 46 1.03 3.47 12.43
CA VAL A 46 -0.33 3.11 12.05
C VAL A 46 -1.12 4.40 11.86
N GLU A 47 -1.51 4.67 10.63
CA GLU A 47 -2.17 5.93 10.27
C GLU A 47 -3.37 5.67 9.36
N ALA A 48 -4.35 6.58 9.40
CA ALA A 48 -5.43 6.56 8.43
C ALA A 48 -4.92 7.00 7.05
N PHE A 49 -5.49 6.43 6.00
CA PHE A 49 -5.33 6.93 4.64
C PHE A 49 -6.68 7.27 4.01
N ALA A 50 -6.65 8.17 3.03
CA ALA A 50 -7.81 8.52 2.22
C ALA A 50 -7.44 8.66 0.72
N ALA A 51 -8.45 8.82 -0.13
CA ALA A 51 -8.26 9.08 -1.54
C ALA A 51 -7.46 10.38 -1.76
N GLY A 52 -6.45 10.31 -2.62
CA GLY A 52 -5.50 11.39 -2.87
C GLY A 52 -4.18 11.23 -2.11
N ASP A 53 -4.12 10.38 -1.09
CA ASP A 53 -2.87 10.13 -0.36
C ASP A 53 -1.80 9.52 -1.29
N LEU A 54 -0.59 10.01 -1.12
CA LEU A 54 0.62 9.52 -1.78
C LEU A 54 1.64 9.15 -0.71
N VAL A 55 2.04 7.88 -0.67
CA VAL A 55 2.92 7.33 0.36
C VAL A 55 4.16 6.75 -0.30
N LEU A 56 5.34 7.23 0.12
CA LEU A 56 6.64 6.71 -0.29
C LEU A 56 7.23 5.88 0.87
N ILE A 57 7.55 4.62 0.59
CA ILE A 57 8.07 3.66 1.57
C ILE A 57 9.49 3.27 1.17
N GLY A 58 10.38 3.27 2.17
CA GLY A 58 11.79 2.89 2.01
C GLY A 58 12.00 1.37 1.85
N PRO A 59 13.17 0.95 1.33
CA PRO A 59 13.55 -0.45 1.23
C PRO A 59 13.47 -1.18 2.57
N GLY A 60 12.95 -2.42 2.55
CA GLY A 60 12.97 -3.32 3.70
C GLY A 60 12.04 -2.94 4.85
N ILE A 61 11.24 -1.88 4.72
CA ILE A 61 10.25 -1.51 5.74
C ILE A 61 9.03 -2.44 5.61
N PRO A 62 8.68 -3.23 6.65
CA PRO A 62 7.47 -4.02 6.63
C PRO A 62 6.24 -3.12 6.53
N HIS A 63 5.36 -3.40 5.57
CA HIS A 63 4.14 -2.63 5.39
C HIS A 63 2.95 -3.49 4.97
N THR A 64 1.76 -2.99 5.28
CA THR A 64 0.48 -3.54 4.80
C THR A 64 -0.63 -2.48 4.87
N TRP A 65 -1.76 -2.80 4.24
CA TRP A 65 -2.91 -1.91 4.10
C TRP A 65 -4.18 -2.66 4.49
N THR A 66 -5.12 -1.97 5.13
CA THR A 66 -6.48 -2.46 5.33
C THR A 66 -7.47 -1.43 4.80
N SER A 67 -8.30 -1.82 3.83
CA SER A 67 -9.36 -0.97 3.32
C SER A 67 -10.57 -1.06 4.24
N GLN A 68 -11.16 0.09 4.59
CA GLN A 68 -12.47 0.08 5.23
C GLN A 68 -13.53 -0.38 4.22
N PRO A 69 -14.50 -1.21 4.63
CA PRO A 69 -15.64 -1.53 3.81
C PRO A 69 -16.37 -0.24 3.41
N GLN A 70 -16.65 -0.08 2.13
CA GLN A 70 -17.57 0.95 1.70
C GLN A 70 -18.99 0.51 2.11
N PRO A 71 -19.79 1.38 2.76
CA PRO A 71 -21.19 1.07 3.02
C PRO A 71 -21.88 0.68 1.71
N GLN A 72 -22.46 -0.52 1.67
CA GLN A 72 -23.23 -0.95 0.51
C GLN A 72 -24.57 -0.20 0.55
N PRO A 73 -24.96 0.52 -0.52
CA PRO A 73 -26.27 1.17 -0.56
C PRO A 73 -27.38 0.15 -0.34
N GLY A 74 -28.18 0.33 0.71
CA GLY A 74 -29.33 -0.53 1.03
C GLY A 74 -29.10 -1.63 2.08
N GLN A 75 -27.96 -1.65 2.77
CA GLN A 75 -27.78 -2.45 3.99
C GLN A 75 -28.10 -1.62 5.23
N ASP A 76 -29.38 -1.31 5.42
CA ASP A 76 -29.88 -0.82 6.70
C ASP A 76 -29.99 -2.01 7.66
N CYS A 77 -29.45 -1.87 8.87
CA CYS A 77 -29.64 -2.86 9.93
C CYS A 77 -31.13 -2.96 10.26
N VAL A 78 -31.74 -4.12 9.98
CA VAL A 78 -33.04 -4.52 10.57
C VAL A 78 -32.82 -4.90 12.02
#